data_AF-A0A7G8VQ58-F1
#
_entry.id   AF-A0A7G8VQ58-F1
#
_cell.length_a   1.000
_cell.length_b   1.000
_cell.length_c   1.000
_cell.angle_alpha   90.00
_cell.angle_beta   90.00
_cell.angle_gamma   90.00
#
_symmetry.space_group_name_H-M   'P 1'
#
loop_
_entity.id
_entity.type
_entity.pdbx_description
1 polymer ?
#
loop_
_entity_poly.entity_id
_entity_poly.type
_entity_poly.pdbx_seq_one_letter_code
_entity_poly.pdbx_strand_id
1 'polypeptide(L)'
;MNIDLDTFIDARRHTGFAYFEHDCATIAADWVRERRGTDPLEPLRAQGGALAPKRLLTALRHVRAAGGFEAIATALLGQSLPGRLAQRGDVVLARSGGRIGRVSGYSFGVCTGSNIVAPGKDRLQFLPLTTGVAAWRV
;
A
#
# COMPACT_ATOMS: atom_id res chain seq x y z
N MET A 1 -21.52 -3.18 1.08
CA MET A 1 -21.52 -3.01 2.55
C MET A 1 -20.12 -2.48 2.87
N ASN A 2 -19.96 -1.20 3.20
CA ASN A 2 -18.61 -0.64 3.44
C ASN A 2 -18.09 -1.20 4.76
N ILE A 3 -17.10 -2.08 4.70
CA ILE A 3 -16.35 -2.54 5.87
C ILE A 3 -15.66 -1.35 6.55
N ASP A 4 -15.66 -1.33 7.88
CA ASP A 4 -14.87 -0.35 8.62
C ASP A 4 -13.39 -0.74 8.64
N LEU A 5 -12.52 0.23 8.94
CA LEU A 5 -11.07 0.03 8.90
C LEU A 5 -10.59 -1.00 9.94
N ASP A 6 -11.20 -1.04 11.12
CA ASP A 6 -10.75 -1.95 12.17
C ASP A 6 -11.09 -3.40 11.80
N THR A 7 -12.29 -3.65 11.26
CA THR A 7 -12.66 -4.96 10.74
C THR A 7 -11.76 -5.38 9.57
N PHE A 8 -11.42 -4.45 8.67
CA PHE A 8 -10.49 -4.73 7.56
C PHE A 8 -9.09 -5.16 8.06
N ILE A 9 -8.58 -4.48 9.09
CA ILE A 9 -7.27 -4.76 9.71
C ILE A 9 -7.31 -6.06 10.50
N ASP A 10 -8.34 -6.26 11.35
CA ASP A 10 -8.44 -7.44 12.22
C ASP A 10 -8.51 -8.73 11.39
N ALA A 11 -9.26 -8.72 10.28
CA ALA A 11 -9.33 -9.84 9.34
C ALA A 11 -7.97 -10.25 8.73
N ARG A 12 -6.98 -9.34 8.72
CA ARG A 12 -5.66 -9.52 8.10
C ARG A 12 -4.51 -9.48 9.11
N ARG A 13 -4.80 -9.30 10.40
CA ARG A 13 -3.79 -9.00 11.42
C ARG A 13 -2.70 -10.05 11.52
N HIS A 14 -3.04 -11.33 11.29
CA HIS A 14 -2.14 -12.49 11.37
C HIS A 14 -1.64 -12.95 10.00
N THR A 15 -1.98 -12.21 8.94
CA THR A 15 -1.57 -12.54 7.58
C THR A 15 -0.13 -12.07 7.36
N GLY A 16 0.75 -13.01 7.04
CA GLY A 16 2.14 -12.73 6.68
C GLY A 16 2.28 -12.15 5.28
N PHE A 17 3.44 -11.54 5.02
CA PHE A 17 3.75 -10.94 3.72
C PHE A 17 3.88 -12.01 2.62
N ALA A 18 3.16 -11.82 1.52
CA ALA A 18 3.28 -12.63 0.31
C ALA A 18 3.21 -11.72 -0.93
N TYR A 19 4.21 -11.80 -1.81
CA TYR A 19 4.22 -11.00 -3.04
C TYR A 19 2.99 -11.30 -3.92
N PHE A 20 2.38 -10.25 -4.47
CA PHE A 20 1.19 -10.30 -5.32
C PHE A 20 -0.10 -10.81 -4.65
N GLU A 21 -0.08 -11.06 -3.34
CA GLU A 21 -1.23 -11.56 -2.57
C GLU A 21 -1.47 -10.73 -1.30
N HIS A 22 -0.45 -10.56 -0.48
CA HIS A 22 -0.51 -9.82 0.80
C HIS A 22 0.67 -8.86 0.95
N ASP A 23 1.13 -8.29 -0.17
CA ASP A 23 2.15 -7.24 -0.16
C ASP A 23 1.53 -5.86 0.10
N CYS A 24 2.41 -4.87 0.31
CA CYS A 24 1.97 -3.54 0.71
C CYS A 24 1.09 -2.86 -0.34
N ALA A 25 1.39 -3.06 -1.63
CA ALA A 25 0.58 -2.51 -2.71
C ALA A 25 -0.79 -3.20 -2.79
N THR A 26 -0.82 -4.52 -2.66
CA THR A 26 -2.03 -5.33 -2.74
C THR A 26 -2.99 -5.04 -1.58
N ILE A 27 -2.49 -4.99 -0.34
CA ILE A 27 -3.33 -4.67 0.82
C ILE A 27 -3.87 -3.24 0.74
N ALA A 28 -3.04 -2.27 0.32
CA ALA A 28 -3.51 -0.90 0.14
C ALA A 28 -4.58 -0.82 -0.96
N ALA A 29 -4.40 -1.53 -2.08
CA ALA A 29 -5.37 -1.59 -3.18
C ALA A 29 -6.68 -2.25 -2.76
N ASP A 30 -6.62 -3.34 -2.00
CA ASP A 30 -7.81 -3.98 -1.43
C ASP A 30 -8.58 -2.99 -0.56
N TRP A 31 -7.90 -2.23 0.32
CA TRP A 31 -8.56 -1.20 1.12
C TRP A 31 -9.23 -0.12 0.25
N VAL A 32 -8.54 0.37 -0.79
CA VAL A 32 -9.13 1.33 -1.74
C VAL A 32 -10.36 0.74 -2.43
N ARG A 33 -10.31 -0.53 -2.83
CA ARG A 33 -11.45 -1.25 -3.43
C ARG A 33 -12.62 -1.32 -2.45
N GLU A 34 -12.40 -1.68 -1.19
CA GLU A 34 -13.47 -1.74 -0.19
C GLU A 34 -14.10 -0.37 0.09
N ARG A 35 -13.34 0.72 -0.07
CA ARG A 35 -13.82 2.09 0.22
C ARG A 35 -14.45 2.80 -0.97
N ARG A 36 -13.85 2.68 -2.15
CA ARG A 36 -14.25 3.37 -3.37
C ARG A 36 -15.02 2.49 -4.36
N GLY A 37 -15.03 1.17 -4.14
CA GLY A 37 -15.61 0.20 -5.06
C GLY A 37 -14.74 -0.11 -6.28
N THR A 38 -13.54 0.47 -6.39
CA THR A 38 -12.64 0.31 -7.54
C THR A 38 -11.25 -0.15 -7.12
N ASP A 39 -10.70 -1.14 -7.81
CA ASP A 39 -9.35 -1.65 -7.56
C ASP A 39 -8.31 -0.83 -8.34
N PRO A 40 -7.46 -0.04 -7.68
CA PRO A 40 -6.46 0.77 -8.38
C PRO A 40 -5.40 -0.08 -9.09
N LEU A 41 -5.23 -1.35 -8.73
CA LEU A 41 -4.27 -2.24 -9.38
C LEU A 41 -4.88 -3.09 -10.51
N GLU A 42 -6.18 -3.01 -10.76
CA GLU A 42 -6.86 -3.80 -11.79
C GLU A 42 -6.20 -3.66 -13.18
N PRO A 43 -5.89 -2.45 -13.69
CA PRO A 43 -5.23 -2.31 -14.99
C PRO A 43 -3.82 -2.92 -15.03
N LEU A 44 -3.14 -2.97 -13.88
CA LEU A 44 -1.81 -3.54 -13.76
C LEU A 44 -1.85 -5.07 -13.66
N ARG A 45 -2.96 -5.65 -13.15
CA ARG A 45 -3.20 -7.09 -13.02
C ARG A 45 -3.80 -7.72 -14.29
N ALA A 46 -4.52 -6.93 -15.08
CA ALA A 46 -5.14 -7.36 -16.34
C ALA A 46 -4.12 -7.89 -17.35
N GLN A 47 -4.58 -8.63 -18.37
CA GLN A 47 -3.72 -9.21 -19.40
C GLN A 47 -2.87 -8.12 -20.08
N GLY A 48 -1.55 -8.32 -20.09
CA GLY A 48 -0.58 -7.33 -20.61
C GLY A 48 -0.11 -6.30 -19.57
N GLY A 49 -0.71 -6.26 -18.38
CA GLY A 49 -0.32 -5.39 -17.28
C GLY A 49 1.00 -5.80 -16.60
N ALA A 50 1.63 -4.86 -15.91
CA ALA A 50 2.95 -5.06 -15.29
C ALA A 50 2.98 -6.09 -14.15
N LEU A 51 1.83 -6.34 -13.52
CA LEU A 51 1.65 -7.33 -12.44
C LEU A 51 1.12 -8.67 -12.94
N ALA A 52 0.56 -8.73 -14.15
CA ALA A 52 0.07 -9.96 -14.78
C ALA A 52 1.09 -11.13 -14.75
N PRO A 53 2.39 -10.94 -15.06
CA PRO A 53 3.35 -12.04 -15.03
C PRO A 53 3.74 -12.50 -13.62
N LYS A 54 3.28 -11.83 -12.55
CA LYS A 54 3.68 -12.08 -11.14
C LYS A 54 5.19 -12.16 -10.94
N ARG A 55 5.94 -11.27 -11.61
CA ARG A 55 7.41 -11.18 -11.55
C ARG A 55 7.85 -9.90 -10.87
N LEU A 56 8.52 -10.03 -9.72
CA LEU A 56 8.92 -8.88 -8.89
C LEU A 56 9.80 -7.88 -9.66
N LEU A 57 10.76 -8.37 -10.45
CA LEU A 57 11.64 -7.50 -11.25
C LEU A 57 10.90 -6.74 -12.35
N THR A 58 9.80 -7.28 -12.87
CA THR A 58 8.95 -6.59 -13.86
C THR A 58 8.16 -5.48 -13.17
N ALA A 59 7.55 -5.78 -12.03
CA ALA A 59 6.83 -4.81 -11.22
C ALA A 59 7.73 -3.63 -10.79
N LEU A 60 8.91 -3.93 -10.26
CA LEU A 60 9.86 -2.89 -9.83
C LEU A 60 10.40 -2.04 -10.99
N ARG A 61 10.62 -2.64 -12.17
CA ARG A 61 11.00 -1.88 -13.37
C ARG A 61 9.89 -0.94 -13.82
N HIS A 62 8.64 -1.39 -13.77
CA HIS A 62 7.49 -0.55 -14.08
C HIS A 62 7.35 0.63 -13.11
N VAL A 63 7.47 0.37 -11.80
CA VAL A 63 7.48 1.43 -10.77
C VAL A 63 8.62 2.43 -11.03
N ARG A 64 9.82 1.95 -11.35
CA ARG A 64 10.96 2.82 -11.66
C ARG A 64 10.73 3.66 -12.92
N ALA A 65 10.18 3.07 -13.98
CA ALA A 65 9.86 3.77 -15.22
C ALA A 65 8.78 4.85 -15.01
N ALA A 66 7.84 4.62 -14.08
CA ALA A 66 6.82 5.59 -13.69
C ALA A 66 7.35 6.72 -12.78
N GLY A 67 8.63 6.72 -12.40
CA GLY A 67 9.21 7.74 -11.52
C GLY A 67 9.24 7.37 -10.03
N GLY A 68 8.89 6.13 -9.67
CA GLY A 68 8.93 5.62 -8.30
C GLY A 68 7.54 5.35 -7.69
N PHE A 69 7.54 4.93 -6.41
CA PHE A 69 6.31 4.53 -5.72
C PHE A 69 5.32 5.67 -5.50
N GLU A 70 5.81 6.88 -5.20
CA GLU A 70 4.93 8.03 -5.05
C GLU A 70 4.28 8.41 -6.39
N ALA A 71 5.07 8.46 -7.47
CA ALA A 71 4.56 8.84 -8.79
C ALA A 71 3.51 7.85 -9.33
N ILE A 72 3.75 6.54 -9.21
CA ILE A 72 2.77 5.54 -9.63
C ILE A 72 1.51 5.57 -8.76
N ALA A 73 1.64 5.75 -7.43
CA ALA A 73 0.48 5.87 -6.56
C ALA A 73 -0.32 7.13 -6.85
N THR A 74 0.34 8.25 -7.15
CA THR A 74 -0.32 9.50 -7.56
C THR A 74 -1.06 9.34 -8.90
N ALA A 75 -0.50 8.59 -9.85
CA ALA A 75 -1.19 8.28 -11.10
C ALA A 75 -2.45 7.42 -10.89
N LEU A 76 -2.46 6.54 -9.88
CA LEU A 76 -3.57 5.63 -9.58
C LEU A 76 -4.63 6.22 -8.64
N LEU A 77 -4.21 7.02 -7.65
CA LEU A 77 -5.08 7.48 -6.55
C LEU A 77 -5.40 8.98 -6.60
N GLY A 78 -4.70 9.74 -7.43
CA GLY A 78 -4.78 11.20 -7.52
C GLY A 78 -3.64 11.91 -6.78
N GLN A 79 -3.74 13.23 -6.63
CA GLN A 79 -2.68 14.05 -6.01
C GLN A 79 -2.36 13.59 -4.58
N SER A 80 -1.06 13.50 -4.28
CA SER A 80 -0.58 13.18 -2.94
C SER A 80 -0.65 14.39 -2.01
N LEU A 81 -0.80 14.11 -0.72
CA LEU A 81 -0.61 15.03 0.38
C LEU A 81 0.67 14.68 1.13
N PRO A 82 1.28 15.63 1.87
CA PRO A 82 2.33 15.32 2.83
C PRO A 82 1.89 14.20 3.80
N GLY A 83 2.74 13.19 4.02
CA GLY A 83 2.36 12.00 4.80
C GLY A 83 1.85 12.28 6.21
N ARG A 84 2.31 13.37 6.85
CA ARG A 84 1.84 13.80 8.19
C ARG A 84 0.40 14.32 8.21
N LEU A 85 -0.17 14.64 7.06
CA LEU A 85 -1.57 15.09 6.92
C LEU A 85 -2.53 13.94 6.64
N ALA A 86 -2.04 12.69 6.66
CA ALA A 86 -2.91 11.53 6.47
C ALA A 86 -3.96 11.46 7.58
N GLN A 87 -5.20 11.23 7.18
CA GLN A 87 -6.31 10.98 8.09
C GLN A 87 -6.58 9.49 8.17
N ARG A 88 -7.31 9.06 9.21
CA ARG A 88 -7.70 7.66 9.36
C ARG A 88 -8.44 7.18 8.10
N GLY A 89 -7.96 6.08 7.51
CA GLY A 89 -8.43 5.52 6.25
C GLY A 89 -7.62 5.94 5.03
N ASP A 90 -6.76 6.94 5.11
CA ASP A 90 -5.91 7.34 3.97
C ASP A 90 -4.83 6.28 3.70
N VAL A 91 -4.49 6.08 2.43
CA VAL A 91 -3.32 5.29 2.05
C VAL A 91 -2.08 6.15 2.25
N VAL A 92 -1.04 5.57 2.84
CA VAL A 92 0.21 6.27 3.16
C VAL A 92 1.41 5.49 2.63
N LEU A 93 2.33 6.20 1.99
CA LEU A 93 3.65 5.71 1.65
C LEU A 93 4.59 6.04 2.82
N ALA A 94 4.99 5.01 3.57
CA ALA A 94 5.90 5.14 4.70
C ALA A 94 7.34 4.79 4.30
N ARG A 95 8.31 5.51 4.87
CA ARG A 95 9.71 5.07 4.89
C ARG A 95 9.84 3.96 5.91
N SER A 96 10.03 2.74 5.42
CA SER A 96 10.44 1.63 6.28
C SER A 96 11.95 1.74 6.51
N GLY A 97 12.34 2.49 7.55
CA GLY A 97 13.74 2.71 7.96
C GLY A 97 14.42 1.52 8.63
N GLY A 98 13.69 0.45 8.92
CA GLY A 98 14.24 -0.85 9.33
C GLY A 98 13.94 -1.91 8.27
N ARG A 99 14.78 -2.95 8.16
CA ARG A 99 14.50 -4.15 7.36
C ARG A 99 13.13 -4.72 7.72
N ILE A 100 12.08 -4.38 6.96
CA ILE A 100 10.86 -5.18 6.90
C ILE A 100 11.07 -6.13 5.71
N GLY A 101 11.63 -7.30 5.99
CA GLY A 101 12.07 -8.25 4.96
C GLY A 101 13.46 -7.95 4.36
N ARG A 102 13.64 -8.19 3.05
CA ARG A 102 14.95 -8.15 2.35
C ARG A 102 15.30 -6.81 1.68
N VAL A 103 14.42 -5.81 1.68
CA VAL A 103 14.63 -4.54 0.96
C VAL A 103 14.28 -3.36 1.87
N SER A 104 15.19 -2.41 1.98
CA SER A 104 14.95 -1.09 2.59
C SER A 104 14.29 -0.15 1.59
N GLY A 105 13.40 0.74 2.03
CA GLY A 105 12.95 1.83 1.17
C GLY A 105 11.58 2.36 1.56
N TYR A 106 10.54 1.80 0.96
CA TYR A 106 9.18 2.30 1.07
C TYR A 106 8.18 1.15 1.23
N SER A 107 7.12 1.41 2.00
CA SER A 107 5.97 0.51 2.12
C SER A 107 4.70 1.32 2.06
N PHE A 108 3.70 0.85 1.33
CA PHE A 108 2.34 1.33 1.47
C PHE A 108 1.70 0.77 2.74
N GLY A 109 0.78 1.54 3.31
CA GLY A 109 -0.05 1.15 4.43
C GLY A 109 -1.28 2.04 4.53
N VAL A 110 -2.11 1.80 5.53
CA VAL A 110 -3.33 2.59 5.79
C VAL A 110 -3.19 3.34 7.11
N CYS A 111 -3.53 4.62 7.11
CA CYS A 111 -3.52 5.43 8.33
C CYS A 111 -4.66 5.00 9.26
N THR A 112 -4.34 4.76 10.52
CA THR A 112 -5.29 4.36 11.57
C THR A 112 -5.56 5.48 12.58
N GLY A 113 -4.97 6.66 12.34
CA GLY A 113 -4.93 7.80 13.27
C GLY A 113 -3.47 8.20 13.51
N SER A 114 -2.88 7.74 14.61
CA SER A 114 -1.47 8.01 14.95
C SER A 114 -0.46 7.05 14.30
N ASN A 115 -0.96 5.96 13.71
CA ASN A 115 -0.13 4.89 13.13
C ASN A 115 -0.51 4.59 11.68
N ILE A 116 0.43 4.00 10.95
CA ILE A 116 0.27 3.45 9.60
C ILE A 116 0.35 1.93 9.73
N VAL A 117 -0.71 1.22 9.34
CA VAL A 117 -0.71 -0.24 9.31
C VAL A 117 -0.19 -0.73 7.95
N ALA A 118 0.83 -1.57 7.97
CA ALA A 118 1.47 -2.12 6.77
C ALA A 118 1.81 -3.61 6.97
N PRO A 119 1.91 -4.42 5.91
CA PRO A 119 2.32 -5.81 6.04
C PRO A 119 3.76 -5.93 6.50
N GLY A 120 3.97 -6.62 7.63
CA GLY A 120 5.26 -7.12 8.06
C GLY A 120 5.46 -8.58 7.64
N LYS A 121 6.64 -9.12 7.96
CA LYS A 121 7.02 -10.50 7.57
C LYS A 121 5.96 -11.54 7.95
N ASP A 122 5.56 -11.54 9.22
CA ASP A 122 4.68 -12.59 9.78
C ASP A 122 3.28 -12.08 10.12
N ARG A 123 3.10 -10.76 10.21
CA ARG A 123 1.84 -10.11 10.62
C ARG A 123 1.81 -8.65 10.20
N LEU A 124 0.64 -8.00 10.27
CA LEU A 124 0.56 -6.55 10.13
C LEU A 124 1.39 -5.86 11.22
N GLN A 125 2.07 -4.79 10.83
CA GLN A 125 2.87 -3.93 11.69
C GLN A 125 2.33 -2.52 11.69
N PHE A 126 2.46 -1.85 12.83
CA PHE A 126 2.06 -0.47 13.01
C PHE A 126 3.32 0.39 13.07
N LEU A 127 3.51 1.21 12.05
CA LEU A 127 4.55 2.20 11.96
C LEU A 127 4.01 3.54 12.49
N PRO A 128 4.81 4.38 13.15
CA PRO A 128 4.34 5.70 13.55
C PRO A 128 4.07 6.56 12.30
N LEU A 129 3.01 7.38 12.34
CA LEU A 129 2.65 8.27 11.22
C LEU A 129 3.80 9.21 10.80
N THR A 130 4.72 9.50 11.72
CA THR A 130 5.93 10.29 11.46
C THR A 130 6.85 9.71 10.38
N THR A 131 6.69 8.43 10.03
CA THR A 131 7.40 7.77 8.92
C THR A 131 6.73 7.96 7.56
N GLY A 132 5.51 8.50 7.52
CA GLY A 132 4.77 8.79 6.31
C GLY A 132 5.43 9.89 5.47
N VAL A 133 5.65 9.61 4.19
CA VAL A 133 6.23 10.55 3.21
C VAL A 133 5.13 11.18 2.37
N ALA A 134 4.22 10.38 1.85
CA ALA A 134 3.09 10.81 1.05
C ALA A 134 1.82 10.10 1.51
N ALA A 135 0.68 10.75 1.35
CA ALA A 135 -0.63 10.18 1.65
C ALA A 135 -1.63 10.47 0.53
N TRP A 136 -2.60 9.59 0.36
CA TRP A 136 -3.70 9.74 -0.60
C TRP A 136 -5.02 9.55 0.14
N ARG A 137 -5.91 10.53 0.00
CA ARG A 137 -7.25 10.50 0.57
C ARG A 137 -8.02 9.33 -0.04
N VAL A 138 -8.64 8.44 0.73
CA VAL A 138 -9.39 7.28 0.19
C VAL A 138 -10.88 7.37 0.43
#